data_AF-A0AAP2CTI2-F1
#
_entry.id   AF-A0AAP2CTI2-F1
#
_cell.length_a   1.000
_cell.length_b   1.000
_cell.length_c   1.000
_cell.angle_alpha   90.00
_cell.angle_beta   90.00
_cell.angle_gamma   90.00
#
_symmetry.space_group_name_H-M   'P 1'
#
loop_
_entity.id
_entity.type
_entity.pdbx_description
1 polymer ?
#
loop_
_entity_poly.entity_id
_entity_poly.type
_entity_poly.pdbx_seq_one_letter_code
_entity_poly.pdbx_strand_id
1 'polypeptide(L)'
;MLLRPLTLAALLLTPATGAQADIFDELHGSVWAFDTRLGMRCHENAHTIHFNADRTEAYFAWDTPMVNYKNEIDQDATYDVIEHDDTSITLYLHEESRVTESGSPVVWILRLPDATTYCWDRTDWLPGQCTHVHVRCGAPAIIS
;
A
#
# COMPACT_ATOMS: atom_id res chain seq x y z
N MET A 1 19.67 -65.61 -16.21
CA MET A 1 18.37 -64.96 -15.90
C MET A 1 18.64 -63.91 -14.83
N LEU A 2 18.57 -62.62 -15.18
CA LEU A 2 18.77 -61.47 -14.30
C LEU A 2 17.42 -60.76 -14.14
N LEU A 3 16.82 -60.75 -12.95
CA LEU A 3 15.66 -59.90 -12.65
C LEU A 3 16.15 -58.55 -12.12
N ARG A 4 15.78 -57.48 -12.83
CA ARG A 4 16.01 -56.07 -12.47
C ARG A 4 15.11 -55.65 -11.29
N PRO A 5 15.61 -54.87 -10.32
CA PRO A 5 14.75 -54.20 -9.35
C PRO A 5 14.08 -52.97 -10.01
N LEU A 6 12.77 -52.82 -9.80
CA LEU A 6 12.03 -51.59 -10.10
C LEU A 6 12.37 -50.55 -9.02
N THR A 7 13.04 -49.47 -9.42
CA THR A 7 13.21 -48.29 -8.57
C THR A 7 11.97 -47.40 -8.73
N LEU A 8 11.12 -47.35 -7.71
CA LEU A 8 9.98 -46.44 -7.65
C LEU A 8 10.51 -45.05 -7.22
N ALA A 9 10.68 -44.14 -8.17
CA ALA A 9 11.03 -42.75 -7.88
C ALA A 9 9.78 -42.00 -7.40
N ALA A 10 9.70 -41.71 -6.11
CA ALA A 10 8.68 -40.82 -5.55
C ALA A 10 9.03 -39.37 -5.94
N LEU A 11 8.29 -38.82 -6.91
CA LEU A 11 8.29 -37.37 -7.18
C LEU A 11 7.68 -36.66 -5.97
N LEU A 12 8.52 -36.00 -5.16
CA LEU A 12 8.09 -35.03 -4.18
C LEU A 12 7.56 -33.79 -4.93
N LEU A 13 6.25 -33.68 -5.09
CA LEU A 13 5.61 -32.43 -5.47
C LEU A 13 5.72 -31.48 -4.28
N THR A 14 6.75 -30.63 -4.25
CA THR A 14 6.73 -29.44 -3.42
C THR A 14 5.66 -28.49 -3.96
N PRO A 15 4.61 -28.14 -3.18
CA PRO A 15 3.73 -27.06 -3.59
C PRO A 15 4.58 -25.80 -3.75
N ALA A 16 4.58 -25.22 -4.94
CA ALA A 16 5.08 -23.88 -5.13
C ALA A 16 4.12 -22.94 -4.40
N THR A 17 4.42 -22.65 -3.14
CA THR A 17 3.81 -21.51 -2.46
C THR A 17 4.24 -20.29 -3.26
N GLY A 18 3.33 -19.72 -4.05
CA GLY A 18 3.59 -18.48 -4.75
C GLY A 18 4.05 -17.46 -3.72
N ALA A 19 5.21 -16.85 -3.92
CA ALA A 19 5.65 -15.75 -3.09
C ALA A 19 4.58 -14.66 -3.19
N GLN A 20 3.90 -14.38 -2.07
CA GLN A 20 3.02 -13.23 -1.98
C GLN A 20 3.90 -11.99 -2.21
N ALA A 21 3.46 -11.11 -3.12
CA ALA A 21 4.21 -9.89 -3.41
C ALA A 21 4.30 -9.04 -2.14
N ASP A 22 5.49 -8.52 -1.89
CA ASP A 22 5.76 -7.64 -0.76
C ASP A 22 5.02 -6.30 -0.96
N ILE A 23 4.25 -5.86 0.04
CA ILE A 23 3.46 -4.63 -0.03
C ILE A 23 4.33 -3.39 -0.34
N PHE A 24 5.57 -3.37 0.15
CA PHE A 24 6.48 -2.27 -0.14
C PHE A 24 6.85 -2.23 -1.61
N ASP A 25 7.09 -3.40 -2.23
CA ASP A 25 7.45 -3.48 -3.64
C ASP A 25 6.25 -3.12 -4.54
N GLU A 26 5.01 -3.42 -4.10
CA GLU A 26 3.80 -3.00 -4.78
C GLU A 26 3.60 -1.47 -4.76
N LEU A 27 3.88 -0.84 -3.62
CA LEU A 27 3.65 0.59 -3.42
C LEU A 27 4.83 1.47 -3.90
N HIS A 28 6.07 1.01 -3.74
CA HIS A 28 7.27 1.83 -3.95
C HIS A 28 7.40 2.27 -5.42
N GLY A 29 7.45 3.58 -5.64
CA GLY A 29 7.56 4.18 -6.98
C GLY A 29 6.31 4.05 -7.84
N SER A 30 5.25 3.41 -7.33
CA SER A 30 3.96 3.35 -8.02
C SER A 30 3.27 4.70 -7.99
N VAL A 31 2.59 5.04 -9.09
CA VAL A 31 1.83 6.28 -9.23
C VAL A 31 0.36 5.99 -8.94
N TRP A 32 -0.28 6.85 -8.17
CA TRP A 32 -1.65 6.68 -7.68
C TRP A 32 -2.43 7.97 -7.82
N ALA A 33 -3.76 7.90 -7.87
CA ALA A 33 -4.63 9.06 -7.85
C ALA A 33 -5.92 8.73 -7.10
N PHE A 34 -6.70 9.73 -6.69
CA PHE A 34 -8.02 9.48 -6.10
C PHE A 34 -8.98 8.88 -7.14
N ASP A 35 -9.99 8.12 -6.71
CA ASP A 35 -11.02 7.63 -7.64
C ASP A 35 -11.78 8.79 -8.31
N THR A 36 -12.11 8.56 -9.58
CA THR A 36 -12.89 9.38 -10.53
C THR A 36 -14.13 10.06 -9.96
N ARG A 37 -14.74 9.53 -8.89
CA ARG A 37 -15.89 10.15 -8.20
C ARG A 37 -15.55 11.48 -7.52
N LEU A 38 -14.26 11.75 -7.28
CA LEU A 38 -13.75 13.01 -6.75
C LEU A 38 -13.11 13.90 -7.83
N GLY A 39 -13.15 13.51 -9.10
CA GLY A 39 -12.61 14.32 -10.20
C GLY A 39 -11.11 14.59 -10.10
N MET A 40 -10.34 13.59 -9.63
CA MET A 40 -8.87 13.63 -9.54
C MET A 40 -8.28 12.38 -10.18
N ARG A 41 -8.19 12.38 -11.50
CA ARG A 41 -7.64 11.34 -12.37
C ARG A 41 -6.12 11.33 -12.28
N CYS A 42 -5.51 10.27 -12.82
CA CYS A 42 -4.06 10.12 -12.97
C CYS A 42 -3.33 11.24 -13.75
N HIS A 43 -4.06 12.15 -14.39
CA HIS A 43 -3.49 13.31 -15.09
C HIS A 43 -3.82 14.65 -14.42
N GLU A 44 -4.56 14.64 -13.30
CA GLU A 44 -4.95 15.86 -12.59
C GLU A 44 -4.01 16.15 -11.43
N ASN A 45 -3.90 15.21 -10.49
CA ASN A 45 -2.93 15.32 -9.40
C ASN A 45 -2.57 13.94 -8.86
N ALA A 46 -1.75 13.21 -9.63
CA ALA A 46 -1.29 11.91 -9.18
C ALA A 46 -0.23 12.09 -8.07
N HIS A 47 0.06 11.00 -7.37
CA HIS A 47 1.11 10.98 -6.37
C HIS A 47 1.86 9.67 -6.34
N THR A 48 3.09 9.74 -5.87
CA THR A 48 4.01 8.60 -5.73
C THR A 48 4.27 8.30 -4.26
N ILE A 49 4.49 7.02 -3.96
CA ILE A 49 4.86 6.56 -2.62
C ILE A 49 6.28 6.01 -2.69
N HIS A 50 7.17 6.53 -1.85
CA HIS A 50 8.53 6.02 -1.69
C HIS A 50 8.75 5.60 -0.25
N PHE A 51 9.67 4.66 -0.06
CA PHE A 51 10.13 4.23 1.25
C PHE A 51 11.64 4.43 1.35
N ASN A 52 12.13 4.73 2.55
CA ASN A 52 13.57 4.68 2.81
C ASN A 52 14.08 3.23 2.73
N ALA A 53 15.41 3.05 2.72
CA ALA A 53 16.03 1.75 2.46
C ALA A 53 15.69 0.69 3.52
N ASP A 54 15.45 1.12 4.75
CA ASP A 54 15.09 0.33 5.92
C ASP A 54 13.58 0.18 6.10
N ARG A 55 12.76 0.82 5.23
CA ARG A 55 11.29 0.76 5.23
C ARG A 55 10.67 1.21 6.56
N THR A 56 11.33 2.15 7.23
CA THR A 56 10.88 2.77 8.48
C THR A 56 10.20 4.12 8.24
N GLU A 57 10.35 4.70 7.05
CA GLU A 57 9.67 5.93 6.64
C GLU A 57 9.05 5.78 5.25
N ALA A 58 7.90 6.42 5.06
CA ALA A 58 7.19 6.54 3.79
C ALA A 58 7.03 8.01 3.39
N TYR A 59 7.34 8.32 2.14
CA TYR A 59 7.24 9.65 1.55
C TYR A 59 6.19 9.65 0.44
N PHE A 60 5.19 10.50 0.57
CA PHE A 60 4.15 10.73 -0.42
C PHE A 60 4.43 12.06 -1.09
N ALA A 61 4.45 12.09 -2.42
CA ALA A 61 4.69 13.31 -3.20
C ALA A 61 3.64 13.44 -4.29
N TRP A 62 2.95 14.59 -4.33
CA TRP A 62 1.92 14.91 -5.32
C TRP A 62 2.48 15.73 -6.49
N ASP A 63 1.91 15.54 -7.68
CA ASP A 63 2.33 16.27 -8.89
C ASP A 63 2.05 17.78 -8.80
N THR A 64 1.00 18.16 -8.07
CA THR A 64 0.58 19.55 -7.86
C THR A 64 0.21 19.79 -6.39
N PRO A 65 0.41 21.02 -5.86
CA PRO A 65 0.08 21.33 -4.48
C PRO A 65 -1.40 21.13 -4.15
N MET A 66 -1.67 20.68 -2.92
CA MET A 66 -3.00 20.46 -2.39
C MET A 66 -3.17 21.09 -1.00
N VAL A 67 -4.42 21.30 -0.60
CA VAL A 67 -4.74 21.76 0.75
C VAL A 67 -4.74 20.55 1.69
N ASN A 68 -3.86 20.55 2.68
CA ASN A 68 -3.76 19.48 3.68
C ASN A 68 -4.86 19.59 4.75
N TYR A 69 -4.86 18.68 5.73
CA TYR A 69 -5.86 18.67 6.80
C TYR A 69 -5.75 19.86 7.79
N LYS A 70 -4.60 20.54 7.82
CA LYS A 70 -4.35 21.78 8.59
C LYS A 70 -4.78 23.03 7.83
N ASN A 71 -5.34 22.89 6.62
CA ASN A 71 -5.70 23.98 5.70
C ASN A 71 -4.48 24.77 5.19
N GLU A 72 -3.34 24.09 5.05
CA GLU A 72 -2.10 24.63 4.48
C GLU A 72 -1.90 24.07 3.07
N ILE A 73 -1.15 24.80 2.23
CA ILE A 73 -0.79 24.31 0.89
C ILE A 73 0.49 23.49 1.04
N ASP A 74 0.40 22.22 0.66
CA ASP A 74 1.49 21.26 0.73
C ASP A 74 1.57 20.44 -0.56
N GLN A 75 2.72 19.83 -0.81
CA GLN A 75 2.95 18.96 -1.97
C GLN A 75 3.56 17.61 -1.58
N ASP A 76 3.86 17.41 -0.30
CA ASP A 76 4.37 16.14 0.21
C ASP A 76 3.87 15.83 1.61
N ALA A 77 4.06 14.57 2.02
CA ALA A 77 3.77 14.11 3.37
C ALA A 77 4.72 12.97 3.73
N THR A 78 5.25 13.01 4.95
CA THR A 78 6.15 11.97 5.47
C THR A 78 5.47 11.22 6.62
N TYR A 79 5.66 9.91 6.65
CA TYR A 79 5.11 9.04 7.68
C TYR A 79 6.19 8.13 8.25
N ASP A 80 6.11 7.84 9.55
CA ASP A 80 6.82 6.73 10.16
C ASP A 80 6.04 5.44 9.92
N VAL A 81 6.72 4.37 9.50
CA VAL A 81 6.17 3.01 9.40
C VAL A 81 6.30 2.33 10.76
N ILE A 82 5.16 1.91 11.32
CA ILE A 82 5.11 1.28 12.64
C ILE A 82 5.14 -0.25 12.51
N GLU A 83 4.29 -0.80 11.66
CA GLU A 83 4.14 -2.22 11.39
C GLU A 83 3.53 -2.43 10.00
N HIS A 84 3.66 -3.64 9.47
CA HIS A 84 3.08 -4.00 8.18
C HIS A 84 2.78 -5.49 8.12
N ASP A 85 1.88 -5.85 7.21
CA ASP A 85 1.71 -7.20 6.69
C ASP A 85 1.65 -7.14 5.15
N ASP A 86 1.31 -8.24 4.50
CA ASP A 86 1.30 -8.32 3.03
C ASP A 86 0.20 -7.45 2.38
N THR A 87 -0.73 -6.90 3.15
CA THR A 87 -1.92 -6.18 2.66
C THR A 87 -2.16 -4.83 3.36
N SER A 88 -1.35 -4.49 4.37
CA SER A 88 -1.47 -3.23 5.09
C SER A 88 -0.17 -2.71 5.66
N ILE A 89 -0.10 -1.38 5.82
CA ILE A 89 0.98 -0.68 6.53
C ILE A 89 0.35 0.26 7.54
N THR A 90 0.69 0.10 8.82
CA THR A 90 0.32 1.03 9.89
C THR A 90 1.36 2.15 9.96
N LEU A 91 0.89 3.39 9.90
CA LEU A 91 1.71 4.58 9.66
C LEU A 91 1.34 5.71 10.63
N TYR A 92 2.34 6.49 11.04
CA TYR A 92 2.16 7.73 11.78
C TYR A 92 2.56 8.93 10.94
N LEU A 93 1.67 9.88 10.74
CA LEU A 93 1.95 11.08 9.95
C LEU A 93 2.87 12.02 10.75
N HIS A 94 3.95 12.49 10.11
CA HIS A 94 4.82 13.50 10.71
C HIS A 94 4.01 14.77 11.00
N GLU A 95 4.22 15.34 12.19
CA GLU A 95 3.46 16.49 12.70
C GLU A 95 1.93 16.27 12.80
N GLU A 96 1.47 15.02 12.92
CA GLU A 96 0.06 14.71 13.16
C GLU A 96 -0.45 15.46 14.41
N SER A 97 -1.58 16.13 14.25
CA SER A 97 -2.20 16.95 15.28
C SER A 97 -3.66 16.58 15.54
N ARG A 98 -4.23 15.70 14.71
CA ARG A 98 -5.55 15.13 14.97
C ARG A 98 -5.45 14.10 16.09
N VAL A 99 -6.49 14.06 16.89
CA VAL A 99 -6.63 13.08 17.97
C VAL A 99 -7.90 12.25 17.78
N THR A 100 -7.88 11.03 18.31
CA THR A 100 -9.03 10.15 18.46
C THR A 100 -10.02 10.74 19.46
N GLU A 101 -11.22 10.14 19.58
CA GLU A 101 -12.19 10.52 20.60
C GLU A 101 -11.63 10.36 22.03
N SER A 102 -10.71 9.41 22.24
CA SER A 102 -10.01 9.21 23.51
C SER A 102 -8.87 10.20 23.76
N GLY A 103 -8.57 11.10 22.82
CA GLY A 103 -7.50 12.09 22.93
C GLY A 103 -6.10 11.59 22.58
N SER A 104 -5.97 10.40 22.01
CA SER A 104 -4.69 9.86 21.52
C SER A 104 -4.40 10.36 20.09
N PRO A 105 -3.14 10.51 19.67
CA PRO A 105 -2.84 10.84 18.26
C PRO A 105 -3.46 9.83 17.29
N VAL A 106 -3.89 10.32 16.12
CA VAL A 106 -4.40 9.44 15.06
C VAL A 106 -3.26 8.60 14.48
N VAL A 107 -3.51 7.30 14.31
CA VAL A 107 -2.61 6.37 13.61
C VAL A 107 -3.36 5.82 12.39
N TRP A 108 -2.73 5.95 11.23
CA TRP A 108 -3.29 5.59 9.93
C TRP A 108 -2.93 4.16 9.56
N ILE A 109 -3.80 3.52 8.78
CA ILE A 109 -3.54 2.22 8.16
C ILE A 109 -3.76 2.38 6.67
N LEU A 110 -2.71 2.21 5.86
CA LEU A 110 -2.86 2.07 4.42
C LEU A 110 -3.25 0.62 4.14
N ARG A 111 -4.42 0.41 3.54
CA ARG A 111 -4.91 -0.91 3.14
C ARG A 111 -4.76 -1.08 1.63
N LEU A 112 -4.09 -2.13 1.20
CA LEU A 112 -3.90 -2.52 -0.20
C LEU A 112 -4.73 -3.80 -0.48
N PRO A 113 -6.06 -3.70 -0.69
CA PRO A 113 -6.92 -4.86 -0.94
C PRO A 113 -6.53 -5.65 -2.20
N ASP A 114 -5.95 -4.99 -3.19
CA ASP A 114 -5.40 -5.58 -4.40
C ASP A 114 -4.28 -4.70 -4.97
N ALA A 115 -3.55 -5.19 -5.98
CA ALA A 115 -2.43 -4.45 -6.58
C ALA A 115 -2.84 -3.14 -7.29
N THR A 116 -4.14 -2.87 -7.49
CA THR A 116 -4.64 -1.74 -8.28
C THR A 116 -5.30 -0.65 -7.45
N THR A 117 -5.63 -0.90 -6.19
CA THR A 117 -6.30 0.05 -5.32
C THR A 117 -5.78 0.02 -3.89
N TYR A 118 -5.73 1.18 -3.24
CA TYR A 118 -5.52 1.28 -1.80
C TYR A 118 -6.50 2.28 -1.17
N CYS A 119 -6.68 2.22 0.15
CA CYS A 119 -7.43 3.23 0.90
C CYS A 119 -6.83 3.46 2.28
N TRP A 120 -7.22 4.58 2.92
CA TRP A 120 -6.80 4.90 4.28
C TRP A 120 -7.85 4.48 5.30
N ASP A 121 -7.41 3.87 6.39
CA ASP A 121 -8.18 3.54 7.58
C ASP A 121 -7.48 4.13 8.80
N ARG A 122 -8.11 4.04 9.98
CA ARG A 122 -7.52 4.43 11.27
C ARG A 122 -7.65 3.31 12.28
N THR A 123 -6.66 3.21 13.16
CA THR A 123 -6.65 2.21 14.25
C THR A 123 -7.83 2.34 15.22
N ASP A 124 -8.46 3.52 15.31
CA ASP A 124 -9.63 3.78 16.15
C ASP A 124 -10.98 3.66 15.42
N TRP A 125 -10.98 3.37 14.12
CA TRP A 125 -12.21 3.12 13.37
C TRP A 125 -12.71 1.68 13.55
N LEU A 126 -14.00 1.48 13.26
CA LEU A 126 -14.55 0.13 13.22
C LEU A 126 -13.94 -0.66 12.04
N PRO A 127 -13.71 -1.98 12.18
CA PRO A 127 -13.15 -2.79 11.10
C PRO A 127 -13.93 -2.66 9.79
N GLY A 128 -13.19 -2.51 8.68
CA GLY A 128 -13.76 -2.37 7.34
C GLY A 128 -14.18 -0.96 6.96
N GLN A 129 -13.94 0.04 7.81
CA GLN A 129 -14.01 1.44 7.39
C GLN A 129 -12.78 1.81 6.57
N CYS A 130 -12.99 2.65 5.57
CA CYS A 130 -11.91 3.23 4.77
C CYS A 130 -12.36 4.58 4.21
N THR A 131 -11.39 5.43 3.89
CA THR A 131 -11.61 6.63 3.09
C THR A 131 -12.00 6.25 1.65
N HIS A 132 -12.15 7.27 0.81
CA HIS A 132 -12.15 7.08 -0.64
C HIS A 132 -10.88 6.33 -1.07
N VAL A 133 -11.06 5.46 -2.07
CA VAL A 133 -9.97 4.67 -2.63
C VAL A 133 -9.08 5.53 -3.51
N HIS A 134 -7.81 5.17 -3.54
CA HIS A 134 -6.82 5.60 -4.50
C HIS A 134 -6.59 4.48 -5.51
N VAL A 135 -6.53 4.82 -6.79
CA VAL A 135 -6.35 3.90 -7.92
C VAL A 135 -4.94 4.00 -8.48
N ARG A 136 -4.34 2.87 -8.85
CA ARG A 136 -3.02 2.85 -9.49
C ARG A 136 -3.12 3.45 -10.89
N CYS A 137 -2.22 4.37 -11.18
CA CYS A 137 -2.06 4.99 -12.48
C CYS A 137 -1.21 4.12 -13.40
N GLY A 138 -1.68 3.94 -14.63
CA GLY A 138 -0.99 3.09 -15.61
C GLY A 138 -0.82 1.67 -15.10
N ALA A 139 -1.93 0.93 -14.95
CA ALA A 139 -1.90 -0.50 -14.68
C ALA A 139 -0.86 -1.18 -15.60
N PRO A 140 -0.09 -2.17 -15.12
CA PRO A 140 0.83 -2.89 -15.98
C PRO A 140 0.03 -3.38 -17.19
N ALA A 141 0.52 -3.08 -18.39
CA ALA A 141 -0.08 -3.59 -19.61
C ALA A 141 -0.27 -5.10 -19.42
N ILE A 142 -1.52 -5.57 -19.38
CA ILE A 142 -1.78 -7.01 -19.37
C ILE A 142 -1.29 -7.50 -20.73
N ILE A 143 -0.12 -8.13 -20.73
CA ILE A 143 0.36 -8.88 -21.89
C ILE A 143 -0.57 -10.10 -21.96
N SER A 144 -1.54 -10.04 -22.88
CA SER A 144 -2.37 -11.19 -23.26
C SER A 144 -1.58 -12.18 -24.10
#